data_AF-X1JIQ8-F1
#
_entry.id   AF-X1JIQ8-F1
#
_cell.length_a   1.000
_cell.length_b   1.000
_cell.length_c   1.000
_cell.angle_alpha   90.00
_cell.angle_beta   90.00
_cell.angle_gamma   90.00
#
_symmetry.space_group_name_H-M   'P 1'
#
loop_
_entity.id
_entity.type
_entity.pdbx_description
1 polymer ?
#
loop_
_entity_poly.entity_id
_entity_poly.type
_entity_poly.pdbx_seq_one_letter_code
_entity_poly.pdbx_strand_id
1 'polypeptide(L)'
;MEKLKKIISRIDHKSYKAYKQLRGNYDFKNFTLYIDHVQGDPFASPSKFRIRVLQAKAKFTSELFSNKSRKTALEDYISRAFDTSIKNESRGNRGTGNSGMVTIDSGKQEIIQRTSCVVNSEFVEVRFYAGLPARGRTVLGKQCLEMLTAEIPKIVNSSLFYHVLDEEEIKRHIELCFYYRLISQK
;
A
#
# COMPACT_ATOMS: atom_id res chain seq x y z
N MET A 1 -9.10 12.84 6.22
CA MET A 1 -7.74 13.14 6.74
C MET A 1 -7.76 13.80 8.12
N GLU A 2 -8.57 14.85 8.35
CA GLU A 2 -8.59 15.58 9.63
C GLU A 2 -8.84 14.72 10.89
N LYS A 3 -9.76 13.75 10.82
CA LYS A 3 -9.99 12.79 11.91
C LYS A 3 -8.72 12.03 12.30
N LEU A 4 -7.94 11.58 11.31
CA LEU A 4 -6.68 10.86 11.53
C LEU A 4 -5.69 11.74 12.28
N LYS A 5 -5.50 12.98 11.80
CA LYS A 5 -4.58 13.95 12.41
C LYS A 5 -4.93 14.21 13.87
N LYS A 6 -6.21 14.49 14.15
CA LYS A 6 -6.72 14.72 15.52
C LYS A 6 -6.45 13.53 16.45
N ILE A 7 -6.67 12.30 15.98
CA ILE A 7 -6.38 11.11 16.80
C ILE A 7 -4.89 11.03 17.09
N ILE A 8 -4.03 11.15 16.07
CA ILE A 8 -2.57 11.02 16.23
C ILE A 8 -2.02 12.07 17.20
N SER A 9 -2.41 13.34 17.05
CA SER A 9 -2.00 14.42 17.97
C SER A 9 -2.43 14.15 19.41
N ARG A 10 -3.60 13.55 19.63
CA ARG A 10 -4.11 13.22 20.97
C ARG A 10 -3.39 12.04 21.62
N ILE A 11 -2.84 11.13 20.82
CA ILE A 11 -2.13 9.93 21.31
C ILE A 11 -0.62 10.11 21.34
N ASP A 12 -0.10 11.26 20.89
CA ASP A 12 1.33 11.54 20.94
C ASP A 12 1.85 11.42 22.38
N HIS A 13 3.04 10.83 22.52
CA HIS A 13 3.68 10.50 23.80
C HIS A 13 2.89 9.58 24.75
N LYS A 14 1.77 8.99 24.31
CA LYS A 14 1.04 7.97 25.11
C LYS A 14 1.63 6.58 24.92
N SER A 15 1.14 5.63 25.72
CA SER A 15 1.43 4.20 25.54
C SER A 15 1.07 3.75 24.12
N TYR A 16 1.88 2.87 23.55
CA TYR A 16 1.71 2.29 22.22
C TYR A 16 0.31 1.72 21.97
N LYS A 17 -0.34 1.17 23.02
CA LYS A 17 -1.73 0.67 22.95
C LYS A 17 -2.72 1.72 22.45
N ALA A 18 -2.42 3.01 22.60
CA ALA A 18 -3.24 4.11 22.10
C ALA A 18 -3.41 4.09 20.58
N TYR A 19 -2.48 3.49 19.82
CA TYR A 19 -2.62 3.34 18.37
C TYR A 19 -3.85 2.54 17.96
N LYS A 20 -4.43 1.69 18.83
CA LYS A 20 -5.67 0.96 18.52
C LYS A 20 -6.83 1.88 18.12
N GLN A 21 -6.78 3.15 18.53
CA GLN A 21 -7.74 4.18 18.15
C GLN A 21 -7.66 4.60 16.67
N LEU A 22 -6.56 4.25 15.98
CA LEU A 22 -6.40 4.50 14.54
C LEU A 22 -7.15 3.50 13.66
N ARG A 23 -7.74 2.43 14.22
CA ARG A 23 -8.48 1.46 13.41
C ARG A 23 -9.68 2.15 12.74
N GLY A 24 -9.84 1.92 11.44
CA GLY A 24 -10.93 2.50 10.66
C GLY A 24 -10.51 2.89 9.25
N ASN A 25 -11.29 3.76 8.62
CA ASN A 25 -11.02 4.30 7.30
C ASN A 25 -10.91 5.83 7.34
N TYR A 26 -10.13 6.37 6.42
CA TYR A 26 -9.82 7.79 6.33
C TYR A 26 -9.76 8.20 4.86
N ASP A 27 -10.58 9.18 4.50
CA ASP A 27 -10.59 9.76 3.16
C ASP A 27 -9.41 10.74 2.97
N PHE A 28 -8.62 10.54 1.93
CA PHE A 28 -7.48 11.36 1.49
C PHE A 28 -7.77 12.11 0.19
N LYS A 29 -9.06 12.35 -0.12
CA LYS A 29 -9.57 12.95 -1.36
C LYS A 29 -9.35 12.06 -2.58
N ASN A 30 -8.13 11.66 -2.89
CA ASN A 30 -7.82 10.83 -4.08
C ASN A 30 -7.95 9.33 -3.81
N PHE A 31 -7.82 8.91 -2.56
CA PHE A 31 -7.88 7.53 -2.14
C PHE A 31 -8.47 7.43 -0.73
N THR A 32 -8.86 6.22 -0.32
CA THR A 32 -9.22 5.91 1.05
C THR A 32 -8.15 5.02 1.68
N LEU A 33 -7.64 5.44 2.85
CA LEU A 33 -6.74 4.65 3.68
C LEU A 33 -7.58 3.85 4.69
N TYR A 34 -7.34 2.54 4.76
CA TYR A 34 -7.92 1.64 5.75
C TYR A 34 -6.80 1.14 6.67
N ILE A 35 -7.08 1.16 7.97
CA ILE A 35 -6.23 0.60 9.01
C ILE A 35 -7.02 -0.57 9.60
N ASP A 36 -6.81 -1.77 9.05
CA ASP A 36 -7.62 -2.95 9.37
C ASP A 36 -7.23 -3.55 10.72
N HIS A 37 -5.92 -3.61 10.97
CA HIS A 37 -5.33 -4.14 12.18
C HIS A 37 -4.18 -3.26 12.66
N VAL A 38 -4.17 -2.97 13.95
CA VAL A 38 -3.10 -2.22 14.62
C VAL A 38 -2.30 -3.19 15.49
N GLN A 39 -0.99 -3.21 15.29
CA GLN A 39 -0.06 -4.04 16.07
C GLN A 39 -0.13 -3.71 17.58
N GLY A 40 -0.01 -4.73 18.42
CA GLY A 40 -0.14 -4.57 19.89
C GLY A 40 1.06 -3.90 20.56
N ASP A 41 2.23 -3.95 19.91
CA ASP A 41 3.53 -3.50 20.43
C ASP A 41 4.47 -3.18 19.23
N PRO A 42 5.46 -2.27 19.37
CA PRO A 42 6.39 -1.92 18.28
C PRO A 42 7.20 -3.09 17.70
N PHE A 43 7.40 -4.16 18.47
CA PHE A 43 8.15 -5.35 18.07
C PHE A 43 7.27 -6.47 17.50
N ALA A 44 5.94 -6.32 17.57
CA ALA A 44 5.01 -7.29 17.00
C ALA A 44 4.97 -7.22 15.47
N SER A 45 4.30 -8.20 14.85
CA SER A 45 3.97 -8.15 13.42
C SER A 45 3.33 -6.80 13.08
N PRO A 46 3.74 -6.14 11.99
CA PRO A 46 3.29 -4.79 11.70
C PRO A 46 1.79 -4.69 11.45
N SER A 47 1.30 -3.46 11.55
CA SER A 47 -0.10 -3.13 11.33
C SER A 47 -0.48 -3.36 9.87
N LYS A 48 -1.73 -3.82 9.63
CA LYS A 48 -2.26 -4.12 8.30
C LYS A 48 -3.04 -2.92 7.77
N PHE A 49 -2.64 -2.47 6.59
CA PHE A 49 -3.24 -1.35 5.90
C PHE A 49 -3.76 -1.78 4.54
N ARG A 50 -4.79 -1.05 4.08
CA ARG A 50 -5.21 -1.09 2.69
C ARG A 50 -5.40 0.32 2.17
N ILE A 51 -5.11 0.52 0.89
CA ILE A 51 -5.47 1.74 0.17
C ILE A 51 -6.39 1.36 -0.96
N ARG A 52 -7.46 2.14 -1.14
CA ARG A 52 -8.39 1.98 -2.26
C ARG A 52 -8.48 3.28 -3.06
N VAL A 53 -8.28 3.16 -4.37
CA VAL A 53 -8.46 4.24 -5.36
C VAL A 53 -9.61 3.85 -6.26
N LEU A 54 -10.64 4.68 -6.38
CA LEU A 54 -11.74 4.43 -7.31
C LEU A 54 -11.24 4.49 -8.76
N GLN A 55 -11.76 3.64 -9.63
CA GLN A 55 -11.37 3.61 -11.05
C GLN A 55 -11.64 4.93 -11.77
N ALA A 56 -12.65 5.68 -11.34
CA ALA A 56 -12.90 7.04 -11.81
C ALA A 56 -11.66 7.96 -11.73
N LYS A 57 -10.74 7.67 -10.79
CA LYS A 57 -9.47 8.38 -10.60
C LYS A 57 -8.27 7.55 -11.03
N ALA A 58 -8.24 6.25 -10.73
CA ALA A 58 -7.11 5.37 -11.05
C ALA A 58 -6.92 5.19 -12.57
N LYS A 59 -8.02 5.21 -13.34
CA LYS A 59 -8.04 5.16 -14.82
C LYS A 59 -7.40 3.92 -15.44
N PHE A 60 -7.36 2.78 -14.73
CA PHE A 60 -7.01 1.51 -15.38
C PHE A 60 -8.23 1.03 -16.17
N THR A 61 -8.12 0.98 -17.49
CA THR A 61 -9.23 0.56 -18.36
C THR A 61 -9.49 -0.93 -18.26
N SER A 62 -10.75 -1.34 -18.49
CA SER A 62 -11.16 -2.75 -18.40
C SER A 62 -10.39 -3.68 -19.34
N GLU A 63 -9.84 -3.15 -20.43
CA GLU A 63 -8.98 -3.88 -21.34
C GLU A 63 -7.74 -4.46 -20.64
N LEU A 64 -7.16 -3.75 -19.67
CA LEU A 64 -5.97 -4.19 -18.94
C LEU A 64 -6.25 -5.38 -18.00
N PHE A 65 -7.52 -5.65 -17.67
CA PHE A 65 -7.92 -6.73 -16.77
C PHE A 65 -9.14 -7.53 -17.29
N SER A 66 -9.29 -7.59 -18.62
CA SER A 66 -10.44 -8.22 -19.30
C SER A 66 -10.53 -9.74 -19.10
N ASN A 67 -9.43 -10.38 -18.76
CA ASN A 67 -9.37 -11.80 -18.42
C ASN A 67 -8.47 -12.05 -17.20
N LYS A 68 -8.56 -13.25 -16.64
CA LYS A 68 -7.82 -13.62 -15.42
C LYS A 68 -6.30 -13.43 -15.56
N SER A 69 -5.72 -13.75 -16.72
CA SER A 69 -4.28 -13.63 -16.94
C SER A 69 -3.82 -12.18 -16.94
N ARG A 70 -4.49 -11.32 -17.72
CA ARG A 70 -4.20 -9.88 -17.79
C ARG A 70 -4.40 -9.21 -16.43
N LYS A 71 -5.49 -9.56 -15.75
CA LYS A 71 -5.77 -9.09 -14.38
C LYS A 71 -4.64 -9.47 -13.41
N THR A 72 -4.22 -10.73 -13.37
CA THR A 72 -3.12 -11.18 -12.50
C THR A 72 -1.81 -10.46 -12.81
N ALA A 73 -1.50 -10.27 -14.09
CA ALA A 73 -0.31 -9.54 -14.52
C ALA A 73 -0.34 -8.07 -14.08
N LEU A 74 -1.48 -7.40 -14.27
CA LEU A 74 -1.67 -6.01 -13.86
C LEU A 74 -1.59 -5.85 -12.33
N GLU A 75 -2.21 -6.76 -11.56
CA GLU A 75 -2.14 -6.76 -10.10
C GLU A 75 -0.70 -6.95 -9.60
N ASP A 76 0.09 -7.82 -10.26
CA ASP A 76 1.51 -8.01 -9.98
C ASP A 76 2.33 -6.76 -10.32
N TYR A 77 2.12 -6.17 -11.50
CA TYR A 77 2.78 -4.92 -11.90
C TYR A 77 2.53 -3.79 -10.89
N ILE A 78 1.27 -3.54 -10.54
CA ILE A 78 0.90 -2.49 -9.58
C ILE A 78 1.56 -2.76 -8.21
N SER A 79 1.61 -4.02 -7.77
CA SER A 79 2.27 -4.38 -6.50
C SER A 79 3.77 -4.04 -6.53
N ARG A 80 4.44 -4.27 -7.66
CA ARG A 80 5.86 -3.92 -7.85
C ARG A 80 6.06 -2.40 -7.94
N ALA A 81 5.21 -1.69 -8.67
CA ALA A 81 5.25 -0.23 -8.75
C ALA A 81 5.06 0.42 -7.36
N PHE A 82 4.16 -0.15 -6.54
CA PHE A 82 3.96 0.26 -5.16
C PHE A 82 5.20 -0.02 -4.29
N ASP A 83 5.83 -1.19 -4.42
CA ASP A 83 7.07 -1.53 -3.72
C ASP A 83 8.24 -0.60 -4.10
N THR A 84 8.41 -0.31 -5.39
CA THR A 84 9.39 0.66 -5.88
C THR A 84 9.12 2.06 -5.30
N SER A 85 7.84 2.48 -5.29
CA SER A 85 7.46 3.76 -4.71
C SER A 85 7.72 3.82 -3.19
N ILE A 86 7.49 2.73 -2.46
CA ILE A 86 7.87 2.62 -1.04
C ILE A 86 9.38 2.87 -0.89
N LYS A 87 10.22 2.23 -1.69
CA LYS A 87 11.69 2.37 -1.58
C LYS A 87 12.17 3.79 -1.87
N ASN A 88 11.50 4.50 -2.76
CA ASN A 88 11.85 5.86 -3.14
C ASN A 88 11.39 6.91 -2.12
N GLU A 89 10.21 6.71 -1.52
CA GLU A 89 9.55 7.73 -0.70
C GLU A 89 9.62 7.48 0.81
N SER A 90 9.73 6.21 1.23
CA SER A 90 9.79 5.86 2.65
C SER A 90 11.18 6.12 3.19
N ARG A 91 11.28 6.97 4.21
CA ARG A 91 12.54 7.18 4.94
C ARG A 91 12.99 5.94 5.71
N GLY A 92 12.07 5.02 6.02
CA GLY A 92 12.33 3.88 6.91
C GLY A 92 12.67 4.29 8.35
N ASN A 93 12.87 3.31 9.23
CA ASN A 93 13.51 3.41 10.54
C ASN A 93 13.19 4.69 11.36
N ARG A 94 11.98 4.76 11.92
CA ARG A 94 11.47 5.90 12.72
C ARG A 94 11.36 5.60 14.21
N GLY A 95 12.35 4.93 14.78
CA GLY A 95 12.39 4.58 16.20
C GLY A 95 12.78 3.14 16.46
N THR A 96 12.08 2.47 17.37
CA THR A 96 12.41 1.10 17.82
C THR A 96 11.61 0.02 17.10
N GLY A 97 12.19 -1.16 16.90
CA GLY A 97 11.51 -2.30 16.28
C GLY A 97 11.16 -2.03 14.82
N ASN A 98 9.93 -2.34 14.41
CA ASN A 98 9.45 -2.15 13.03
C ASN A 98 9.07 -0.68 12.71
N SER A 99 9.40 0.28 13.57
CA SER A 99 8.95 1.67 13.45
C SER A 99 9.35 2.31 12.12
N GLY A 100 8.37 2.85 11.39
CA GLY A 100 8.60 3.52 10.11
C GLY A 100 8.80 2.58 8.92
N MET A 101 8.76 1.27 9.13
CA MET A 101 8.74 0.30 8.04
C MET A 101 7.42 0.40 7.28
N VAL A 102 7.49 0.36 5.95
CA VAL A 102 6.35 0.18 5.04
C VAL A 102 6.76 -0.92 4.06
N THR A 103 5.95 -1.96 3.90
CA THR A 103 6.26 -3.08 3.00
C THR A 103 5.00 -3.65 2.37
N ILE A 104 5.11 -4.17 1.15
CA ILE A 104 4.05 -4.88 0.44
C ILE A 104 4.57 -6.26 0.01
N ASP A 105 3.68 -7.23 -0.12
CA ASP A 105 4.02 -8.49 -0.80
C ASP A 105 3.93 -8.30 -2.32
N SER A 106 5.05 -7.91 -2.94
CA SER A 106 5.19 -7.73 -4.38
C SER A 106 5.75 -8.97 -5.10
N GLY A 107 5.91 -10.10 -4.40
CA GLY A 107 6.61 -11.27 -4.95
C GLY A 107 8.11 -11.04 -5.22
N LYS A 108 8.75 -12.06 -5.79
CA LYS A 108 10.15 -12.01 -6.27
C LYS A 108 10.19 -12.12 -7.80
N GLN A 109 10.80 -13.17 -8.35
CA GLN A 109 10.87 -13.38 -9.81
C GLN A 109 9.58 -13.96 -10.42
N GLU A 110 8.69 -14.53 -9.61
CA GLU A 110 7.47 -15.21 -10.11
C GLU A 110 6.23 -14.31 -10.08
N ILE A 111 5.38 -14.44 -11.10
CA ILE A 111 4.11 -13.73 -11.23
C ILE A 111 2.97 -14.68 -10.83
N ILE A 112 2.45 -14.48 -9.62
CA ILE A 112 1.44 -15.34 -8.98
C ILE A 112 0.26 -14.47 -8.55
N GLN A 113 -0.96 -15.03 -8.57
CA GLN A 113 -2.13 -14.38 -8.00
C GLN A 113 -1.93 -14.17 -6.49
N ARG A 114 -1.86 -12.90 -6.05
CA ARG A 114 -1.67 -12.52 -4.65
C ARG A 114 -2.86 -11.71 -4.15
N THR A 115 -2.95 -11.57 -2.83
CA THR A 115 -3.97 -10.72 -2.20
C THR A 115 -3.48 -9.30 -1.93
N SER A 116 -2.24 -8.98 -2.31
CA SER A 116 -1.58 -7.69 -2.12
C SER A 116 -2.13 -6.59 -3.02
N CYS A 117 -2.66 -6.94 -4.20
CA CYS A 117 -3.34 -6.01 -5.10
C CYS A 117 -4.62 -6.64 -5.63
N VAL A 118 -5.67 -5.82 -5.76
CA VAL A 118 -6.94 -6.19 -6.38
C VAL A 118 -7.34 -5.10 -7.35
N VAL A 119 -7.58 -5.48 -8.61
CA VAL A 119 -8.12 -4.59 -9.64
C VAL A 119 -9.50 -5.09 -10.08
N ASN A 120 -10.47 -4.19 -10.14
CA ASN A 120 -11.78 -4.43 -10.73
C ASN A 120 -12.35 -3.17 -11.39
N SER A 121 -13.59 -3.22 -11.85
CA SER A 121 -14.29 -2.10 -12.51
C SER A 121 -14.57 -0.92 -11.57
N GLU A 122 -14.57 -1.12 -10.26
CA GLU A 122 -14.90 -0.09 -9.26
C GLU A 122 -13.64 0.57 -8.69
N PHE A 123 -12.59 -0.21 -8.41
CA PHE A 123 -11.40 0.27 -7.72
C PHE A 123 -10.13 -0.53 -8.01
N VAL A 124 -9.00 0.11 -7.67
CA VAL A 124 -7.71 -0.52 -7.38
C VAL A 124 -7.49 -0.50 -5.88
N GLU A 125 -7.15 -1.65 -5.30
CA GLU A 125 -6.83 -1.79 -3.89
C GLU A 125 -5.45 -2.42 -3.73
N VAL A 126 -4.62 -1.83 -2.86
CA VAL A 126 -3.36 -2.44 -2.41
C VAL A 126 -3.41 -2.70 -0.91
N ARG A 127 -2.79 -3.80 -0.48
CA ARG A 127 -2.70 -4.24 0.90
C ARG A 127 -1.24 -4.33 1.30
N PHE A 128 -0.89 -3.65 2.37
CA PHE A 128 0.50 -3.50 2.79
C PHE A 128 0.59 -3.46 4.32
N TYR A 129 1.81 -3.55 4.80
CA TYR A 129 2.16 -3.53 6.20
C TYR A 129 2.87 -2.22 6.52
N ALA A 130 2.57 -1.63 7.67
CA ALA A 130 3.36 -0.52 8.18
C ALA A 130 3.58 -0.63 9.69
N GLY A 131 4.80 -0.40 10.12
CA GLY A 131 5.15 -0.35 11.53
C GLY A 131 4.95 1.05 12.09
N LEU A 132 3.99 1.19 13.01
CA LEU A 132 3.65 2.49 13.58
C LEU A 132 4.79 3.03 14.47
N PRO A 133 5.25 4.28 14.26
CA PRO A 133 6.43 4.83 14.93
C PRO A 133 6.35 4.88 16.47
N ALA A 134 7.41 4.45 17.14
CA ALA A 134 7.52 4.53 18.60
C ALA A 134 8.97 4.65 19.10
N ARG A 135 9.13 5.22 20.29
CA ARG A 135 10.37 5.19 21.08
C ARG A 135 10.14 4.29 22.29
N GLY A 136 10.66 3.07 22.26
CA GLY A 136 10.23 2.04 23.18
C GLY A 136 8.72 1.82 23.01
N ARG A 137 7.95 1.85 24.10
CA ARG A 137 6.47 1.69 24.05
C ARG A 137 5.71 3.02 24.04
N THR A 138 6.38 4.11 23.68
CA THR A 138 5.79 5.45 23.61
C THR A 138 5.56 5.84 22.16
N VAL A 139 4.34 6.27 21.84
CA VAL A 139 3.94 6.76 20.52
C VAL A 139 4.80 7.95 20.09
N LEU A 140 5.26 7.93 18.83
CA LEU A 140 5.87 9.09 18.17
C LEU A 140 4.87 9.68 17.17
N GLY A 141 3.96 10.52 17.66
CA GLY A 141 2.84 11.07 16.90
C GLY A 141 3.29 11.92 15.71
N LYS A 142 4.29 12.79 15.89
CA LYS A 142 4.87 13.58 14.79
C LYS A 142 5.41 12.71 13.65
N GLN A 143 6.12 11.62 13.99
CA GLN A 143 6.64 10.67 13.02
C GLN A 143 5.51 9.87 12.35
N CYS A 144 4.47 9.52 13.10
CA CYS A 144 3.29 8.84 12.54
C CYS A 144 2.53 9.75 11.56
N LEU A 145 2.36 11.04 11.89
CA LEU A 145 1.75 12.03 11.00
C LEU A 145 2.52 12.17 9.70
N GLU A 146 3.83 12.39 9.77
CA GLU A 146 4.67 12.50 8.57
C GLU A 146 4.55 11.25 7.68
N MET A 147 4.59 10.06 8.29
CA MET A 147 4.48 8.79 7.55
C MET A 147 3.13 8.66 6.85
N LEU A 148 2.02 8.83 7.60
CA LEU A 148 0.68 8.58 7.07
C LEU A 148 0.12 9.73 6.21
N THR A 149 0.60 10.96 6.41
CA THR A 149 0.03 12.15 5.75
C THR A 149 0.96 12.84 4.76
N ALA A 150 2.23 12.45 4.69
CA ALA A 150 3.16 12.92 3.66
C ALA A 150 3.68 11.75 2.80
N GLU A 151 4.30 10.73 3.41
CA GLU A 151 4.92 9.64 2.65
C GLU A 151 3.91 8.73 1.95
N ILE A 152 2.92 8.20 2.68
CA ILE A 152 1.90 7.31 2.09
C ILE A 152 1.17 7.98 0.91
N PRO A 153 0.71 9.24 1.00
CA PRO A 153 0.15 9.93 -0.16
C PRO A 153 1.09 10.02 -1.37
N LYS A 154 2.39 10.24 -1.16
CA LYS A 154 3.36 10.26 -2.28
C LYS A 154 3.47 8.88 -2.93
N ILE A 155 3.63 7.82 -2.13
CA ILE A 155 3.68 6.44 -2.60
C ILE A 155 2.44 6.13 -3.46
N VAL A 156 1.24 6.49 -2.98
CA VAL A 156 -0.01 6.29 -3.73
C VAL A 156 -0.02 7.06 -5.03
N ASN A 157 0.35 8.34 -4.99
CA ASN A 157 0.33 9.22 -6.15
C ASN A 157 1.35 8.83 -7.23
N SER A 158 2.41 8.11 -6.88
CA SER A 158 3.42 7.63 -7.83
C SER A 158 3.19 6.18 -8.32
N SER A 159 2.19 5.45 -7.81
CA SER A 159 2.03 4.02 -8.13
C SER A 159 0.61 3.54 -8.44
N LEU A 160 -0.43 4.25 -8.01
CA LEU A 160 -1.82 3.75 -8.10
C LEU A 160 -2.69 4.51 -9.11
N PHE A 161 -2.08 5.31 -9.99
CA PHE A 161 -2.77 6.02 -11.06
C PHE A 161 -2.14 5.66 -12.40
N TYR A 162 -2.96 5.28 -13.38
CA TYR A 162 -2.48 4.84 -14.68
C TYR A 162 -1.57 5.88 -15.37
N HIS A 163 -1.93 7.16 -15.30
CA HIS A 163 -1.19 8.26 -15.94
C HIS A 163 0.21 8.53 -15.38
N VAL A 164 0.57 7.99 -14.20
CA VAL A 164 1.91 8.13 -13.63
C VAL A 164 2.80 6.92 -13.89
N LEU A 165 2.24 5.85 -14.45
CA LEU A 165 2.95 4.61 -14.76
C LEU A 165 3.34 4.58 -16.24
N ASP A 166 4.37 3.80 -16.57
CA ASP A 166 4.78 3.58 -17.95
C ASP A 166 3.78 2.62 -18.63
N GLU A 167 2.95 3.16 -19.51
CA GLU A 167 1.95 2.40 -20.27
C GLU A 167 2.58 1.26 -21.09
N GLU A 168 3.74 1.50 -21.70
CA GLU A 168 4.42 0.50 -22.51
C GLU A 168 5.01 -0.59 -21.63
N GLU A 169 5.50 -0.25 -20.43
CA GLU A 169 5.94 -1.23 -19.45
C GLU A 169 4.78 -2.10 -18.94
N ILE A 170 3.61 -1.50 -18.66
CA ILE A 170 2.40 -2.24 -18.28
C ILE A 170 2.02 -3.26 -19.36
N LYS A 171 1.95 -2.81 -20.62
CA LYS A 171 1.60 -3.69 -21.75
C LYS A 171 2.60 -4.84 -21.88
N ARG A 172 3.91 -4.54 -21.86
CA ARG A 172 4.98 -5.55 -21.90
C ARG A 172 4.85 -6.56 -20.76
N HIS A 173 4.58 -6.10 -19.53
CA HIS A 173 4.44 -7.00 -18.36
C HIS A 173 3.23 -7.93 -18.50
N ILE A 174 2.12 -7.41 -19.02
CA ILE A 174 0.91 -8.19 -19.31
C ILE A 174 1.16 -9.25 -20.39
N GLU A 175 1.85 -8.88 -21.46
CA GLU A 175 2.22 -9.80 -22.55
C GLU A 175 3.16 -10.90 -22.07
N LEU A 176 4.20 -10.54 -21.30
CA LEU A 176 5.17 -11.48 -20.74
C LEU A 176 4.47 -12.57 -19.90
N CYS A 177 3.53 -12.18 -19.04
CA CYS A 177 2.74 -13.11 -18.22
C CYS A 177 1.96 -14.12 -19.06
N PHE A 178 1.42 -13.69 -20.20
CA PHE A 178 0.68 -14.55 -21.11
C PHE A 178 1.59 -15.62 -21.71
N TYR A 179 2.79 -15.23 -22.16
CA TYR A 179 3.78 -16.17 -22.70
C TYR A 179 4.26 -17.21 -21.68
N TYR A 180 4.61 -16.80 -20.46
CA TYR A 180 5.05 -17.75 -19.42
C TYR A 180 3.97 -18.79 -19.08
N ARG A 181 2.70 -18.39 -19.05
CA ARG A 181 1.60 -19.32 -18.75
C ARG A 181 1.36 -20.35 -19.84
N LEU A 182 1.58 -19.98 -21.11
CA LEU A 182 1.50 -20.91 -22.24
C LEU A 182 2.61 -21.95 -22.20
N ILE A 183 3.80 -21.57 -21.74
CA ILE A 183 4.96 -22.47 -21.66
C ILE A 183 4.84 -23.41 -20.44
N SER A 184 4.32 -22.94 -19.30
CA SER A 184 4.14 -23.77 -18.09
C SER A 184 2.92 -24.72 -18.11
N GLN A 185 2.13 -24.73 -19.19
CA GLN A 185 1.00 -25.66 -19.39
C GLN A 185 1.30 -26.78 -20.41
N LYS A 186 2.53 -26.85 -20.91
CA LYS A 186 3.06 -27.98 -21.69
C LYS A 186 3.96 -28.84 -20.80
#